data_AF-A0A7M5UWV1-F1
#
_entry.id   AF-A0A7M5UWV1-F1
#
_cell.length_a   1.000
_cell.length_b   1.000
_cell.length_c   1.000
_cell.angle_alpha   90.00
_cell.angle_beta   90.00
_cell.angle_gamma   90.00
#
_symmetry.space_group_name_H-M   'P 1'
#
loop_
_entity.id
_entity.type
_entity.pdbx_description
1 polymer ?
#
loop_
_entity_poly.entity_id
_entity_poly.type
_entity_poly.pdbx_seq_one_letter_code
_entity_poly.pdbx_strand_id
1 'polypeptide(L)'
;KINDTLPPMEEYCVNVTAISLVLTRIQSRHTMMVAIRLFCCFGVLSLFPNHVDSIQINLGIIKKSIKAGTTLAHTTVKNLKEERYVVAVSGSVENYSSFTLRMEVCEIRTGYVNVPMQNVASGQKEAFASHKSGNLATGTWLRCTFKIKDDFVHFMYSAPYSFDLHGNTLAVAVCPQSSNDCQSMNAKKMYNDNKSFMIRHTYYNIIREISKCGKNFCIRGSMGTSHKPEIDLALFPTSFDDLAEAAKKSAVKERWDLKDYENFIKQ
;
A
#
# COMPACT_ATOMS: atom_id res chain seq x y z
N LYS A 1 56.57 1.60 -1.57
CA LYS A 1 56.05 2.83 -2.20
C LYS A 1 54.53 2.73 -2.17
N ILE A 2 53.92 3.62 -1.38
CA ILE A 2 52.49 3.88 -1.13
C ILE A 2 51.69 2.69 -0.58
N ASN A 3 51.77 2.57 0.75
CA ASN A 3 50.73 2.03 1.62
C ASN A 3 49.62 3.09 1.73
N ASP A 4 48.36 2.70 1.60
CA ASP A 4 47.23 3.47 2.14
C ASP A 4 46.31 2.52 2.90
N THR A 5 46.56 2.46 4.21
CA THR A 5 45.73 1.91 5.27
C THR A 5 44.52 2.80 5.51
N LEU A 6 43.31 2.25 5.34
CA LEU A 6 42.06 2.86 5.78
C LEU A 6 41.91 2.73 7.31
N PRO A 7 41.43 3.78 8.02
CA PRO A 7 41.22 3.72 9.47
C PRO A 7 39.91 2.98 9.84
N PRO A 8 39.82 2.44 11.06
CA PRO A 8 38.63 1.72 11.55
C PRO A 8 37.50 2.70 11.86
N MET A 9 36.27 2.32 11.49
CA MET A 9 35.06 3.03 11.93
C MET A 9 34.71 2.63 13.36
N GLU A 10 34.70 3.60 14.26
CA GLU A 10 34.24 3.47 15.63
C GLU A 10 32.71 3.34 15.69
N GLU A 11 32.26 2.38 16.50
CA GLU A 11 30.88 2.16 16.92
C GLU A 11 30.38 3.29 17.82
N TYR A 12 29.30 3.96 17.43
CA TYR A 12 28.50 4.75 18.37
C TYR A 12 27.28 3.93 18.83
N CYS A 13 27.43 3.30 20.00
CA CYS A 13 26.31 2.83 20.80
C CYS A 13 25.71 4.01 21.59
N VAL A 14 24.46 4.39 21.31
CA VAL A 14 23.68 5.26 22.20
C VAL A 14 22.74 4.41 23.03
N ASN A 15 23.10 4.26 24.30
CA ASN A 15 22.29 3.72 25.38
C ASN A 15 21.10 4.66 25.65
N VAL A 16 19.86 4.18 25.49
CA VAL A 16 18.67 4.84 26.03
C VAL A 16 18.05 3.90 27.07
N THR A 17 18.44 4.10 28.32
CA THR A 17 17.85 3.41 29.47
C THR A 17 16.91 4.33 30.23
N ALA A 18 15.67 3.85 30.34
CA ALA A 18 14.76 3.96 31.49
C ALA A 18 14.31 5.36 31.96
N ILE A 19 13.10 5.75 31.56
CA ILE A 19 12.23 6.59 32.39
C ILE A 19 11.20 5.68 33.04
N SER A 20 11.35 5.50 34.35
CA SER A 20 10.47 4.75 35.23
C SER A 20 9.23 5.58 35.55
N LEU A 21 8.04 5.06 35.26
CA LEU A 21 6.76 5.71 35.53
C LEU A 21 6.24 5.21 36.88
N VAL A 22 6.44 6.00 37.93
CA VAL A 22 5.85 5.78 39.26
C VAL A 22 4.52 6.50 39.31
N LEU A 23 3.42 5.74 39.28
CA LEU A 23 2.07 6.21 39.59
C LEU A 23 1.72 5.77 41.02
N THR A 24 1.65 6.72 41.94
CA THR A 24 1.00 6.49 43.24
C THR A 24 0.17 7.69 43.68
N ARG A 25 -1.10 7.38 43.96
CA ARG A 25 -2.03 7.96 44.93
C ARG A 25 -2.63 9.36 44.66
N ILE A 26 -3.91 9.28 44.29
CA ILE A 26 -4.97 10.25 44.55
C ILE A 26 -5.33 10.19 46.05
N GLN A 27 -5.25 11.31 46.78
CA GLN A 27 -6.20 11.61 47.87
C GLN A 27 -6.19 13.08 48.30
N SER A 28 -7.41 13.63 48.38
CA SER A 28 -7.91 14.60 49.37
C SER A 28 -7.54 16.10 49.28
N ARG A 29 -8.59 16.85 48.89
CA ARG A 29 -9.21 18.06 49.48
C ARG A 29 -8.36 19.19 50.12
N HIS A 30 -8.86 20.40 49.83
CA HIS A 30 -8.92 21.64 50.62
C HIS A 30 -7.94 22.79 50.29
N THR A 31 -8.56 23.84 49.72
CA THR A 31 -8.43 25.29 50.00
C THR A 31 -7.10 26.04 49.88
N MET A 32 -7.24 27.17 49.16
CA MET A 32 -6.68 28.50 49.42
C MET A 32 -5.35 28.95 48.79
N MET A 33 -5.51 29.95 47.92
CA MET A 33 -4.77 31.21 47.80
C MET A 33 -3.25 31.23 47.49
N VAL A 34 -2.98 31.87 46.35
CA VAL A 34 -1.97 32.93 46.10
C VAL A 34 -0.50 32.53 46.26
N ALA A 35 0.24 32.51 45.14
CA ALA A 35 1.41 33.38 44.96
C ALA A 35 2.00 33.26 43.54
N ILE A 36 2.24 34.44 42.98
CA ILE A 36 2.94 34.76 41.74
C ILE A 36 4.37 34.21 41.73
N ARG A 37 4.77 33.51 40.66
CA ARG A 37 6.14 33.58 40.12
C ARG A 37 6.13 33.53 38.60
N LEU A 38 6.31 34.74 38.05
CA LEU A 38 6.79 35.03 36.71
C LEU A 38 8.10 34.27 36.47
N PHE A 39 8.12 33.29 35.57
CA PHE A 39 9.36 32.70 35.07
C PHE A 39 9.43 32.98 33.56
N CYS A 40 10.20 34.02 33.23
CA CYS A 40 10.74 34.24 31.89
C CYS A 40 11.65 33.05 31.54
N CYS A 41 11.16 32.09 30.76
CA CYS A 41 12.02 31.21 29.99
C CYS A 41 12.05 31.72 28.55
N PHE A 42 13.17 32.38 28.26
CA PHE A 42 13.65 32.70 26.93
C PHE A 42 13.61 31.47 26.01
N GLY A 43 13.28 31.75 24.76
CA GLY A 43 12.93 30.77 23.76
C GLY A 43 14.04 29.83 23.35
N VAL A 44 13.59 28.65 22.91
CA VAL A 44 14.04 28.08 21.64
C VAL A 44 12.75 27.63 20.95
N LEU A 45 12.15 28.55 20.18
CA LEU A 45 11.09 28.23 19.24
C LEU A 45 11.76 27.36 18.17
N SER A 46 11.78 26.05 18.38
CA SER A 46 12.28 25.09 17.41
C SER A 46 11.26 25.04 16.26
N LEU A 47 11.45 25.95 15.30
CA LEU A 47 10.87 25.87 13.97
C LEU A 47 11.48 24.65 13.28
N PHE A 48 10.98 23.46 13.61
CA PHE A 48 11.15 22.30 12.74
C PHE A 48 10.17 22.51 11.58
N PRO A 49 10.65 22.77 10.35
CA PRO A 49 9.76 22.76 9.19
C PRO A 49 9.16 21.37 9.07
N ASN A 50 7.84 21.28 9.14
CA ASN A 50 7.07 20.07 8.87
C ASN A 50 7.32 19.63 7.43
N HIS A 51 8.33 18.79 7.20
CA HIS A 51 8.77 18.30 5.89
C HIS A 51 7.93 17.09 5.39
N VAL A 52 6.62 17.05 5.67
CA VAL A 52 5.77 15.89 5.34
C VAL A 52 4.77 16.16 4.20
N ASP A 53 4.54 17.43 3.84
CA ASP A 53 3.47 17.79 2.89
C ASP A 53 3.85 17.77 1.41
N SER A 54 5.14 17.80 1.06
CA SER A 54 5.57 17.86 -0.35
C SER A 54 5.37 16.54 -1.13
N ILE A 55 5.27 15.41 -0.44
CA ILE A 55 5.22 14.08 -1.07
C ILE A 55 3.79 13.69 -1.49
N GLN A 56 2.75 14.05 -0.73
CA GLN A 56 1.37 13.70 -1.10
C GLN A 56 0.87 14.49 -2.32
N ILE A 57 1.31 15.74 -2.47
CA ILE A 57 0.98 16.61 -3.63
C ILE A 57 1.45 15.97 -4.95
N ASN A 58 2.48 15.14 -4.88
CA ASN A 58 3.25 14.65 -5.99
C ASN A 58 2.61 13.43 -6.71
N LEU A 59 2.02 12.47 -5.99
CA LEU A 59 1.37 11.30 -6.61
C LEU A 59 0.10 11.66 -7.40
N GLY A 60 -0.60 12.71 -6.96
CA GLY A 60 -1.86 13.15 -7.57
C GLY A 60 -1.72 13.54 -9.04
N ILE A 61 -0.52 13.94 -9.48
CA ILE A 61 -0.29 14.40 -10.85
C ILE A 61 -0.06 13.21 -11.79
N ILE A 62 0.79 12.27 -11.39
CA ILE A 62 0.99 11.05 -12.18
C ILE A 62 -0.32 10.24 -12.24
N LYS A 63 -1.13 10.23 -11.17
CA LYS A 63 -2.49 9.64 -11.17
C LYS A 63 -3.39 10.14 -12.30
N LYS A 64 -3.34 11.42 -12.66
CA LYS A 64 -4.15 11.97 -13.76
C LYS A 64 -3.75 11.47 -15.14
N SER A 65 -2.54 10.90 -15.29
CA SER A 65 -2.06 10.35 -16.56
C SER A 65 -2.66 8.98 -16.89
N ILE A 66 -3.20 8.29 -15.90
CA ILE A 66 -3.77 6.96 -16.06
C ILE A 66 -5.17 7.08 -16.68
N LYS A 67 -5.37 6.35 -17.77
CA LYS A 67 -6.65 6.29 -18.47
C LYS A 67 -7.51 5.14 -17.94
N ALA A 68 -8.82 5.33 -17.95
CA ALA A 68 -9.76 4.23 -17.73
C ALA A 68 -9.56 3.17 -18.82
N GLY A 69 -9.48 1.91 -18.39
CA GLY A 69 -9.51 0.74 -19.25
C GLY A 69 -10.93 0.31 -19.61
N THR A 70 -11.08 -0.90 -20.17
CA THR A 70 -12.35 -1.40 -20.70
C THR A 70 -13.41 -1.56 -19.61
N THR A 71 -13.03 -2.09 -18.43
CA THR A 71 -13.98 -2.29 -17.32
C THR A 71 -14.53 -0.99 -16.73
N LEU A 72 -13.89 0.14 -17.02
CA LEU A 72 -14.23 1.47 -16.48
C LEU A 72 -14.74 2.44 -17.57
N ALA A 73 -14.96 1.99 -18.80
CA ALA A 73 -15.32 2.88 -19.92
C ALA A 73 -16.59 3.73 -19.66
N HIS A 74 -17.56 3.20 -18.91
CA HIS A 74 -18.85 3.86 -18.63
C HIS A 74 -19.31 3.70 -17.18
N THR A 75 -18.38 3.45 -16.27
CA THR A 75 -18.70 3.19 -14.86
C THR A 75 -17.56 3.62 -13.96
N THR A 76 -17.76 3.52 -12.65
CA THR A 76 -16.73 3.78 -11.64
C THR A 76 -16.46 2.50 -10.87
N VAL A 77 -15.29 2.39 -10.24
CA VAL A 77 -14.93 1.26 -9.37
C VAL A 77 -16.03 1.00 -8.33
N LYS A 78 -16.52 2.05 -7.68
CA LYS A 78 -17.59 1.99 -6.69
C LYS A 78 -18.88 1.37 -7.25
N ASN A 79 -19.28 1.76 -8.46
CA ASN A 79 -20.52 1.30 -9.09
C ASN A 79 -20.45 -0.16 -9.59
N LEU A 80 -19.28 -0.79 -9.59
CA LEU A 80 -19.15 -2.23 -9.89
C LEU A 80 -19.59 -3.13 -8.73
N LYS A 81 -19.76 -2.57 -7.53
CA LYS A 81 -20.21 -3.34 -6.34
C LYS A 81 -21.67 -3.74 -6.47
N GLU A 82 -21.93 -5.01 -6.13
CA GLU A 82 -23.27 -5.54 -6.00
C GLU A 82 -23.88 -5.13 -4.65
N GLU A 83 -24.55 -3.98 -4.61
CA GLU A 83 -25.04 -3.35 -3.37
C GLU A 83 -26.01 -4.21 -2.54
N ARG A 84 -26.66 -5.20 -3.17
CA ARG A 84 -27.56 -6.16 -2.50
C ARG A 84 -26.85 -7.10 -1.52
N TYR A 85 -25.54 -7.30 -1.67
CA TYR A 85 -24.78 -8.15 -0.75
C TYR A 85 -24.20 -7.31 0.39
N VAL A 86 -24.30 -7.84 1.61
CA VAL A 86 -23.73 -7.19 2.80
C VAL A 86 -22.20 -7.14 2.75
N VAL A 87 -21.55 -8.11 2.07
CA VAL A 87 -20.12 -8.08 1.75
C VAL A 87 -19.95 -8.02 0.24
N ALA A 88 -19.41 -6.91 -0.25
CA ALA A 88 -19.14 -6.67 -1.67
C ALA A 88 -17.87 -5.83 -1.85
N VAL A 89 -16.89 -6.36 -2.55
CA VAL A 89 -15.60 -5.70 -2.77
C VAL A 89 -15.55 -5.20 -4.21
N SER A 90 -15.09 -3.97 -4.40
CA SER A 90 -14.62 -3.50 -5.70
C SER A 90 -13.18 -3.04 -5.57
N GLY A 91 -12.46 -3.05 -6.66
CA GLY A 91 -11.14 -2.46 -6.66
C GLY A 91 -10.63 -2.17 -8.05
N SER A 92 -9.41 -1.68 -8.09
CA SER A 92 -8.73 -1.34 -9.33
C SER A 92 -7.24 -1.57 -9.27
N VAL A 93 -6.66 -1.78 -10.45
CA VAL A 93 -5.22 -1.90 -10.68
C VAL A 93 -4.82 -0.85 -11.70
N GLU A 94 -3.97 0.07 -11.29
CA GLU A 94 -3.36 1.11 -12.12
C GLU A 94 -1.97 0.65 -12.56
N ASN A 95 -1.69 0.71 -13.86
CA ASN A 95 -0.40 0.30 -14.42
C ASN A 95 0.38 1.52 -14.93
N TYR A 96 1.35 1.97 -14.13
CA TYR A 96 2.21 3.09 -14.47
C TYR A 96 3.43 2.69 -15.30
N SER A 97 3.62 1.41 -15.59
CA SER A 97 4.74 0.94 -16.40
C SER A 97 4.45 1.04 -17.90
N SER A 98 5.49 1.04 -18.73
CA SER A 98 5.41 0.95 -20.19
C SER A 98 5.04 -0.45 -20.69
N PHE A 99 4.90 -1.43 -19.79
CA PHE A 99 4.59 -2.82 -20.10
C PHE A 99 3.13 -3.14 -19.77
N THR A 100 2.54 -4.10 -20.47
CA THR A 100 1.19 -4.58 -20.13
C THR A 100 1.27 -5.57 -18.98
N LEU A 101 0.40 -5.40 -17.98
CA LEU A 101 0.15 -6.42 -16.96
C LEU A 101 -0.74 -7.50 -17.55
N ARG A 102 -0.17 -8.67 -17.81
CA ARG A 102 -0.90 -9.80 -18.39
C ARG A 102 -1.50 -10.64 -17.27
N MET A 103 -2.82 -10.73 -17.22
CA MET A 103 -3.50 -11.55 -16.23
C MET A 103 -3.26 -13.02 -16.51
N GLU A 104 -2.72 -13.70 -15.50
CA GLU A 104 -2.42 -15.12 -15.58
C GLU A 104 -3.55 -15.94 -14.97
N VAL A 105 -3.90 -15.66 -13.71
CA VAL A 105 -4.89 -16.43 -12.97
C VAL A 105 -5.47 -15.64 -11.81
N CYS A 106 -6.77 -15.72 -11.61
CA CYS A 106 -7.47 -15.31 -10.40
C CYS A 106 -8.12 -16.53 -9.72
N GLU A 107 -7.67 -16.86 -8.51
CA GLU A 107 -8.16 -17.95 -7.68
C GLU A 107 -9.20 -17.39 -6.70
N ILE A 108 -10.45 -17.81 -6.84
CA ILE A 108 -11.53 -17.45 -5.93
C ILE A 108 -11.60 -18.51 -4.84
N ARG A 109 -11.29 -18.13 -3.59
CA ARG A 109 -11.37 -19.05 -2.43
C ARG A 109 -12.78 -19.13 -1.88
N THR A 110 -13.43 -17.98 -1.77
CA THR A 110 -14.78 -17.82 -1.23
C THR A 110 -15.47 -16.65 -1.92
N GLY A 111 -16.78 -16.75 -2.13
CA GLY A 111 -17.57 -15.72 -2.80
C GLY A 111 -17.64 -15.91 -4.31
N TYR A 112 -18.05 -14.85 -5.01
CA TYR A 112 -18.23 -14.83 -6.46
C TYR A 112 -17.65 -13.54 -7.04
N VAL A 113 -17.07 -13.64 -8.24
CA VAL A 113 -16.54 -12.50 -9.00
C VAL A 113 -17.59 -12.09 -10.02
N ASN A 114 -18.15 -10.88 -9.87
CA ASN A 114 -19.12 -10.32 -10.82
C ASN A 114 -18.44 -9.51 -11.93
N VAL A 115 -17.27 -8.92 -11.67
CA VAL A 115 -16.43 -8.28 -12.69
C VAL A 115 -15.02 -8.87 -12.61
N PRO A 116 -14.64 -9.76 -13.55
CA PRO A 116 -13.34 -10.40 -13.52
C PRO A 116 -12.22 -9.40 -13.84
N MET A 117 -11.06 -9.61 -13.22
CA MET A 117 -9.86 -8.86 -13.55
C MET A 117 -9.40 -9.18 -14.97
N GLN A 118 -8.96 -8.15 -15.69
CA GLN A 118 -8.45 -8.26 -17.07
C GLN A 118 -6.97 -7.86 -17.15
N ASN A 119 -6.39 -7.99 -18.34
CA ASN A 119 -5.08 -7.40 -18.63
C ASN A 119 -5.14 -5.88 -18.43
N VAL A 120 -4.10 -5.29 -17.86
CA VAL A 120 -4.02 -3.83 -17.69
C VAL A 120 -2.95 -3.29 -18.61
N ALA A 121 -3.34 -2.60 -19.68
CA ALA A 121 -2.37 -2.03 -20.61
C ALA A 121 -1.51 -0.95 -19.92
N SER A 122 -0.42 -0.58 -20.58
CA SER A 122 0.44 0.51 -20.11
C SER A 122 -0.35 1.82 -19.98
N GLY A 123 -0.21 2.50 -18.83
CA GLY A 123 -0.88 3.78 -18.57
C GLY A 123 -2.40 3.66 -18.40
N GLN A 124 -2.92 2.47 -18.10
CA GLN A 124 -4.35 2.23 -17.91
C GLN A 124 -4.69 1.75 -16.49
N LYS A 125 -5.99 1.85 -16.18
CA LYS A 125 -6.63 1.38 -14.95
C LYS A 125 -7.74 0.41 -15.30
N GLU A 126 -7.65 -0.81 -14.82
CA GLU A 126 -8.75 -1.79 -14.87
C GLU A 126 -9.31 -2.01 -13.47
N ALA A 127 -10.58 -2.41 -13.43
CA ALA A 127 -11.32 -2.63 -12.21
C ALA A 127 -11.83 -4.08 -12.12
N PHE A 128 -12.16 -4.47 -10.90
CA PHE A 128 -12.71 -5.78 -10.58
C PHE A 128 -13.74 -5.63 -9.47
N ALA A 129 -14.62 -6.61 -9.35
CA ALA A 129 -15.59 -6.67 -8.27
C ALA A 129 -15.92 -8.13 -7.91
N SER A 130 -16.20 -8.33 -6.63
CA SER A 130 -16.68 -9.60 -6.08
C SER A 130 -17.66 -9.36 -4.94
N HIS A 131 -18.35 -10.42 -4.53
CA HIS A 131 -19.22 -10.39 -3.38
C HIS A 131 -19.28 -11.75 -2.69
N LYS A 132 -19.82 -11.80 -1.49
CA LYS A 132 -20.08 -13.06 -0.78
C LYS A 132 -21.09 -13.94 -1.52
N SER A 133 -21.09 -15.22 -1.19
CA SER A 133 -22.19 -16.13 -1.56
C SER A 133 -23.53 -15.62 -1.00
N GLY A 134 -24.58 -15.71 -1.80
CA GLY A 134 -25.94 -15.38 -1.35
C GLY A 134 -26.39 -16.29 -0.20
N ASN A 135 -27.19 -15.74 0.72
CA ASN A 135 -27.84 -16.46 1.83
C ASN A 135 -26.93 -17.22 2.81
N LEU A 136 -25.60 -17.04 2.74
CA LEU A 136 -24.64 -17.66 3.67
C LEU A 136 -23.88 -16.61 4.47
N ALA A 137 -23.44 -16.91 5.70
CA ALA A 137 -22.61 -16.02 6.52
C ALA A 137 -21.12 -16.06 6.11
N THR A 138 -20.84 -15.89 4.81
CA THR A 138 -19.48 -15.96 4.24
C THR A 138 -18.99 -14.58 3.81
N GLY A 139 -17.67 -14.40 3.77
CA GLY A 139 -17.02 -13.25 3.14
C GLY A 139 -16.78 -13.43 1.63
N THR A 140 -15.86 -12.65 1.09
CA THR A 140 -15.25 -12.87 -0.23
C THR A 140 -13.73 -12.81 -0.11
N TRP A 141 -13.04 -13.71 -0.79
CA TRP A 141 -11.58 -13.82 -0.76
C TRP A 141 -11.09 -14.39 -2.09
N LEU A 142 -10.18 -13.66 -2.73
CA LEU A 142 -9.49 -14.13 -3.93
C LEU A 142 -8.03 -13.68 -3.97
N ARG A 143 -7.27 -14.31 -4.86
CA ARG A 143 -5.90 -13.92 -5.24
C ARG A 143 -5.84 -13.80 -6.75
N CYS A 144 -5.18 -12.78 -7.27
CA CYS A 144 -4.89 -12.62 -8.69
C CYS A 144 -3.37 -12.48 -8.92
N THR A 145 -2.91 -12.91 -10.10
CA THR A 145 -1.51 -12.83 -10.51
C THR A 145 -1.41 -12.26 -11.90
N PHE A 146 -0.57 -11.25 -12.05
CA PHE A 146 -0.13 -10.73 -13.34
C PHE A 146 1.30 -11.18 -13.65
N LYS A 147 1.57 -11.41 -14.94
CA LYS A 147 2.91 -11.45 -15.51
C LYS A 147 3.26 -10.08 -16.08
N ILE A 148 4.48 -9.62 -15.82
CA ILE A 148 5.05 -8.40 -16.40
C ILE A 148 6.57 -8.56 -16.57
N LYS A 149 7.07 -8.46 -17.80
CA LYS A 149 8.45 -8.87 -18.16
C LYS A 149 8.79 -10.24 -17.55
N ASP A 150 9.80 -10.28 -16.69
CA ASP A 150 10.32 -11.46 -15.99
C ASP A 150 9.83 -11.56 -14.53
N ASP A 151 8.87 -10.72 -14.12
CA ASP A 151 8.32 -10.70 -12.77
C ASP A 151 6.86 -11.17 -12.75
N PHE A 152 6.45 -11.74 -11.63
CA PHE A 152 5.06 -11.87 -11.23
C PHE A 152 4.69 -10.77 -10.22
N VAL A 153 3.47 -10.27 -10.37
CA VAL A 153 2.83 -9.39 -9.41
C VAL A 153 1.60 -10.09 -8.89
N HIS A 154 1.54 -10.34 -7.59
CA HIS A 154 0.40 -10.97 -6.94
C HIS A 154 -0.32 -9.95 -6.05
N PHE A 155 -1.64 -10.03 -6.01
CA PHE A 155 -2.41 -9.45 -4.92
C PHE A 155 -3.45 -10.44 -4.43
N MET A 156 -3.79 -10.33 -3.16
CA MET A 156 -4.82 -11.11 -2.49
C MET A 156 -5.57 -10.19 -1.56
N TYR A 157 -6.89 -10.32 -1.51
CA TYR A 157 -7.67 -9.69 -0.45
C TYR A 157 -8.66 -10.66 0.17
N SER A 158 -9.00 -10.44 1.43
CA SER A 158 -10.05 -11.13 2.16
C SER A 158 -10.94 -10.10 2.85
N ALA A 159 -12.24 -10.11 2.56
CA ALA A 159 -13.26 -9.32 3.22
C ALA A 159 -14.24 -10.26 3.95
N PRO A 160 -14.12 -10.42 5.28
CA PRO A 160 -14.94 -11.36 6.04
C PRO A 160 -16.39 -10.87 6.25
N TYR A 161 -17.27 -11.82 6.60
CA TYR A 161 -18.67 -11.52 6.94
C TYR A 161 -18.83 -10.88 8.32
N SER A 162 -18.11 -11.39 9.33
CA SER A 162 -18.09 -10.82 10.69
C SER A 162 -16.76 -10.12 10.93
N PHE A 163 -16.84 -8.93 11.53
CA PHE A 163 -15.69 -8.15 11.97
C PHE A 163 -15.38 -8.29 13.47
N ASP A 164 -16.11 -9.15 14.18
CA ASP A 164 -15.92 -9.31 15.63
C ASP A 164 -14.53 -9.86 15.96
N LEU A 165 -14.00 -10.73 15.09
CA LEU A 165 -12.70 -11.39 15.23
C LEU A 165 -11.80 -11.26 13.99
N HIS A 166 -12.24 -10.54 12.96
CA HIS A 166 -11.55 -10.47 11.68
C HIS A 166 -11.55 -9.06 11.13
N GLY A 167 -10.49 -8.68 10.42
CA GLY A 167 -10.45 -7.45 9.63
C GLY A 167 -10.34 -7.76 8.15
N ASN A 168 -10.58 -6.76 7.32
CA ASN A 168 -10.23 -6.85 5.90
C ASN A 168 -8.72 -7.05 5.77
N THR A 169 -8.26 -7.93 4.89
CA THR A 169 -6.82 -8.19 4.72
C THR A 169 -6.45 -7.98 3.27
N LEU A 170 -5.39 -7.21 3.00
CA LEU A 170 -4.77 -7.09 1.68
C LEU A 170 -3.33 -7.59 1.78
N ALA A 171 -2.91 -8.40 0.81
CA ALA A 171 -1.52 -8.77 0.61
C ALA A 171 -1.12 -8.48 -0.83
N VAL A 172 0.12 -8.01 -1.01
CA VAL A 172 0.73 -7.76 -2.32
C VAL A 172 2.13 -8.37 -2.35
N ALA A 173 2.54 -8.88 -3.51
CA ALA A 173 3.84 -9.49 -3.69
C ALA A 173 4.40 -9.20 -5.09
N VAL A 174 5.72 -9.05 -5.18
CA VAL A 174 6.45 -8.90 -6.45
C VAL A 174 7.67 -9.80 -6.40
N CYS A 175 7.78 -10.73 -7.34
CA CYS A 175 8.88 -11.68 -7.36
C CYS A 175 9.23 -12.15 -8.78
N PRO A 176 10.48 -12.60 -9.02
CA PRO A 176 10.87 -13.12 -10.33
C PRO A 176 10.07 -14.36 -10.72
N GLN A 177 9.73 -14.47 -12.00
CA GLN A 177 9.04 -15.64 -12.55
C GLN A 177 9.87 -16.92 -12.42
N SER A 178 11.20 -16.82 -12.36
CA SER A 178 12.10 -17.97 -12.13
C SER A 178 12.04 -18.55 -10.71
N SER A 179 11.38 -17.88 -9.75
CA SER A 179 11.27 -18.37 -8.39
C SER A 179 10.13 -19.38 -8.24
N ASN A 180 10.47 -20.62 -7.85
CA ASN A 180 9.48 -21.67 -7.55
C ASN A 180 8.52 -21.28 -6.42
N ASP A 181 9.03 -20.54 -5.42
CA ASP A 181 8.23 -20.00 -4.32
C ASP A 181 7.18 -19.01 -4.82
N CYS A 182 7.56 -18.18 -5.80
CA CYS A 182 6.68 -17.20 -6.44
C CYS A 182 5.61 -17.90 -7.30
N GLN A 183 6.03 -18.84 -8.16
CA GLN A 183 5.13 -19.61 -9.03
C GLN A 183 4.09 -20.43 -8.25
N SER A 184 4.49 -21.02 -7.12
CA SER A 184 3.61 -21.85 -6.30
C SER A 184 2.69 -21.06 -5.37
N MET A 185 2.65 -19.74 -5.51
CA MET A 185 1.84 -18.86 -4.67
C MET A 185 0.35 -19.05 -4.95
N ASN A 186 -0.43 -19.29 -3.91
CA ASN A 186 -1.88 -19.37 -3.96
C ASN A 186 -2.49 -18.44 -2.89
N ALA A 187 -3.81 -18.29 -2.89
CA ALA A 187 -4.46 -17.37 -1.96
C ALA A 187 -4.17 -17.75 -0.50
N LYS A 188 -4.19 -19.04 -0.15
CA LYS A 188 -3.92 -19.53 1.22
C LYS A 188 -2.51 -19.16 1.69
N LYS A 189 -1.50 -19.34 0.84
CA LYS A 189 -0.11 -18.94 1.15
C LYS A 189 0.01 -17.44 1.30
N MET A 190 -0.61 -16.63 0.43
CA MET A 190 -0.60 -15.17 0.60
C MET A 190 -1.28 -14.70 1.90
N TYR A 191 -2.24 -15.47 2.42
CA TYR A 191 -2.94 -15.15 3.66
C TYR A 191 -2.20 -15.60 4.92
N ASN A 192 -1.51 -16.75 4.89
CA ASN A 192 -0.88 -17.34 6.08
C ASN A 192 0.64 -17.16 6.13
N ASP A 193 1.32 -17.28 5.00
CA ASP A 193 2.78 -17.33 4.97
C ASP A 193 3.37 -15.92 5.10
N ASN A 194 4.63 -15.85 5.52
CA ASN A 194 5.43 -14.64 5.48
C ASN A 194 6.60 -14.88 4.53
N LYS A 195 6.65 -14.14 3.43
CA LYS A 195 7.70 -14.24 2.41
C LYS A 195 8.37 -12.88 2.25
N SER A 196 9.69 -12.87 2.05
CA SER A 196 10.48 -11.63 1.93
C SER A 196 10.05 -10.77 0.74
N PHE A 197 9.42 -11.35 -0.28
CA PHE A 197 8.92 -10.69 -1.48
C PHE A 197 7.43 -10.30 -1.39
N MET A 198 6.82 -10.41 -0.21
CA MET A 198 5.41 -10.13 0.05
C MET A 198 5.24 -9.22 1.27
N ILE A 199 4.18 -8.42 1.28
CA ILE A 199 3.70 -7.70 2.46
C ILE A 199 2.20 -7.92 2.61
N ARG A 200 1.70 -7.97 3.84
CA ARG A 200 0.29 -8.15 4.17
C ARG A 200 -0.10 -7.20 5.29
N HIS A 201 -1.30 -6.65 5.23
CA HIS A 201 -1.86 -5.82 6.28
C HIS A 201 -3.35 -6.11 6.49
N THR A 202 -3.77 -6.01 7.75
CA THR A 202 -5.18 -6.16 8.15
C THR A 202 -5.74 -4.80 8.56
N TYR A 203 -6.84 -4.43 7.94
CA TYR A 203 -7.53 -3.15 7.99
C TYR A 203 -8.75 -3.29 8.92
N TYR A 204 -8.59 -2.88 10.17
CA TYR A 204 -9.67 -2.85 11.17
C TYR A 204 -10.40 -1.52 11.15
N ASN A 205 -9.66 -0.43 11.38
CA ASN A 205 -10.19 0.93 11.54
C ASN A 205 -9.32 2.00 10.87
N ILE A 206 -8.13 1.65 10.41
CA ILE A 206 -7.18 2.56 9.76
C ILE A 206 -6.90 2.05 8.35
N ILE A 207 -7.04 2.94 7.37
CA ILE A 207 -6.61 2.68 6.00
C ILE A 207 -5.13 3.05 5.91
N ARG A 208 -4.28 2.02 5.69
CA ARG A 208 -2.85 2.18 5.49
C ARG A 208 -2.44 1.66 4.11
N GLU A 209 -1.62 2.43 3.41
CA GLU A 209 -0.97 1.94 2.19
C GLU A 209 0.11 0.92 2.55
N ILE A 210 0.13 -0.21 1.84
CA ILE A 210 1.21 -1.18 1.84
C ILE A 210 1.95 -1.09 0.51
N SER A 211 3.27 -1.28 0.55
CA SER A 211 4.12 -1.23 -0.63
C SER A 211 5.07 -2.43 -0.63
N LYS A 212 5.29 -3.02 -1.81
CA LYS A 212 6.33 -4.01 -2.01
C LYS A 212 7.06 -3.83 -3.33
N CYS A 213 8.37 -3.66 -3.23
CA CYS A 213 9.27 -3.60 -4.37
C CYS A 213 9.99 -4.93 -4.60
N GLY A 214 10.03 -5.34 -5.86
CA GLY A 214 10.98 -6.30 -6.41
C GLY A 214 12.13 -5.58 -7.12
N LYS A 215 12.76 -6.26 -8.08
CA LYS A 215 13.88 -5.68 -8.85
C LYS A 215 13.42 -4.60 -9.82
N ASN A 216 12.39 -4.90 -10.61
CA ASN A 216 11.98 -4.04 -11.73
C ASN A 216 10.67 -3.27 -11.45
N PHE A 217 9.90 -3.69 -10.44
CA PHE A 217 8.58 -3.12 -10.16
C PHE A 217 8.31 -3.01 -8.67
N CYS A 218 7.46 -2.05 -8.31
CA CYS A 218 6.88 -1.86 -6.99
C CYS A 218 5.36 -1.83 -7.10
N ILE A 219 4.69 -2.61 -6.28
CA ILE A 219 3.23 -2.54 -6.12
C ILE A 219 2.89 -1.84 -4.82
N ARG A 220 1.98 -0.87 -4.90
CA ARG A 220 1.35 -0.20 -3.77
C ARG A 220 -0.11 -0.59 -3.70
N GLY A 221 -0.65 -0.67 -2.50
CA GLY A 221 -2.01 -1.12 -2.28
C GLY A 221 -2.65 -0.51 -1.04
N SER A 222 -3.94 -0.23 -1.10
CA SER A 222 -4.74 0.04 0.09
C SER A 222 -6.12 -0.62 -0.01
N MET A 223 -6.78 -0.82 1.13
CA MET A 223 -8.09 -1.43 1.19
C MET A 223 -8.93 -0.71 2.24
N GLY A 224 -10.21 -0.48 1.94
CA GLY A 224 -11.17 0.04 2.91
C GLY A 224 -11.40 -0.90 4.10
N THR A 225 -11.96 -0.38 5.19
CA THR A 225 -12.21 -1.14 6.43
C THR A 225 -13.64 -1.66 6.58
N SER A 226 -14.57 -1.29 5.70
CA SER A 226 -15.99 -1.69 5.79
C SER A 226 -16.24 -3.06 5.16
N HIS A 227 -17.44 -3.63 5.33
CA HIS A 227 -17.85 -4.84 4.57
C HIS A 227 -18.01 -4.59 3.07
N LYS A 228 -17.98 -3.32 2.64
CA LYS A 228 -18.02 -2.93 1.22
C LYS A 228 -16.76 -2.18 0.80
N PRO A 229 -15.56 -2.75 1.02
CA PRO A 229 -14.32 -2.01 0.87
C PRO A 229 -14.02 -1.75 -0.61
N GLU A 230 -13.31 -0.67 -0.85
CA GLU A 230 -12.67 -0.39 -2.13
C GLU A 230 -11.17 -0.72 -2.00
N ILE A 231 -10.61 -1.35 -3.03
CA ILE A 231 -9.19 -1.69 -3.11
C ILE A 231 -8.54 -0.86 -4.22
N ASP A 232 -7.48 -0.15 -3.88
CA ASP A 232 -6.68 0.58 -4.85
C ASP A 232 -5.29 -0.04 -4.94
N LEU A 233 -4.92 -0.54 -6.11
CA LEU A 233 -3.60 -1.09 -6.41
C LEU A 233 -2.94 -0.24 -7.49
N ALA A 234 -1.66 0.06 -7.30
CA ALA A 234 -0.87 0.81 -8.28
C ALA A 234 0.49 0.13 -8.47
N LEU A 235 0.82 -0.18 -9.71
CA LEU A 235 2.10 -0.76 -10.08
C LEU A 235 2.99 0.29 -10.74
N PHE A 236 4.18 0.46 -10.21
CA PHE A 236 5.21 1.34 -10.72
C PHE A 236 6.43 0.52 -11.17
N PRO A 237 7.10 0.90 -12.26
CA PRO A 237 8.47 0.41 -12.51
C PRO A 237 9.44 0.99 -11.48
N THR A 238 10.60 0.37 -11.30
CA THR A 238 11.67 0.96 -10.46
C THR A 238 12.53 1.95 -11.25
N SER A 239 12.59 1.79 -12.58
CA SER A 239 13.26 2.72 -13.49
C SER A 239 12.29 3.77 -14.04
N PHE A 240 12.71 5.04 -14.05
CA PHE A 240 11.95 6.14 -14.67
C PHE A 240 11.74 5.92 -16.17
N ASP A 241 12.70 5.31 -16.85
CA ASP A 241 12.61 5.05 -18.28
C ASP A 241 11.53 4.01 -18.63
N ASP A 242 11.21 3.14 -17.68
CA ASP A 242 10.18 2.13 -17.81
C ASP A 242 8.77 2.66 -17.47
N LEU A 243 8.60 3.96 -17.16
CA LEU A 243 7.28 4.58 -16.97
C LEU A 243 6.49 4.60 -18.27
N ALA A 244 5.16 4.43 -18.15
CA ALA A 244 4.22 4.67 -19.24
C ALA A 244 4.42 6.07 -19.80
N GLU A 245 4.36 6.22 -21.12
CA GLU A 245 4.67 7.50 -21.79
C GLU A 245 3.83 8.68 -21.27
N ALA A 246 2.54 8.46 -20.98
CA ALA A 246 1.69 9.49 -20.40
C ALA A 246 2.14 9.88 -18.98
N ALA A 247 2.48 8.90 -18.15
CA ALA A 247 2.97 9.11 -16.79
C ALA A 247 4.33 9.83 -16.78
N LYS A 248 5.24 9.42 -17.67
CA LYS A 248 6.55 10.06 -17.86
C LYS A 248 6.40 11.52 -18.28
N LYS A 249 5.55 11.81 -19.28
CA LYS A 249 5.26 13.19 -19.71
C LYS A 249 4.66 14.05 -18.59
N SER A 250 3.74 13.48 -17.80
CA SER A 250 3.18 14.16 -16.63
C SER A 250 4.24 14.45 -15.57
N ALA A 251 5.14 13.49 -15.27
CA ALA A 251 6.22 13.69 -14.32
C ALA A 251 7.18 14.81 -14.77
N VAL A 252 7.64 14.78 -16.02
CA VAL A 252 8.54 15.81 -16.59
C VAL A 252 7.87 17.19 -16.60
N LYS A 253 6.59 17.28 -16.93
CA LYS A 253 5.84 18.55 -16.90
C LYS A 253 5.87 19.21 -15.53
N GLU A 254 5.83 18.41 -14.47
CA GLU A 254 5.91 18.85 -13.07
C GLU A 254 7.34 18.94 -12.54
N ARG A 255 8.33 18.88 -13.45
CA ARG A 255 9.76 18.99 -13.14
C ARG A 255 10.27 17.89 -12.22
N TRP A 256 9.64 16.72 -12.20
CA TRP A 256 10.27 15.56 -11.59
C TRP A 256 11.46 15.16 -12.43
N ASP A 257 12.63 15.14 -11.82
CA ASP A 257 13.79 14.51 -12.41
C ASP A 257 13.84 13.01 -12.05
N LEU A 258 14.86 12.32 -12.57
CA LEU A 258 15.11 10.91 -12.26
C LEU A 258 15.24 10.66 -10.75
N LYS A 259 15.87 11.59 -10.02
CA LYS A 259 16.15 11.45 -8.60
C LYS A 259 14.88 11.59 -7.76
N ASP A 260 13.99 12.50 -8.13
CA ASP A 260 12.68 12.65 -7.48
C ASP A 260 11.86 11.38 -7.61
N TYR A 261 11.85 10.78 -8.80
CA TYR A 261 11.17 9.51 -9.03
C TYR A 261 11.79 8.36 -8.24
N GLU A 262 13.12 8.23 -8.25
CA GLU A 262 13.80 7.20 -7.47
C GLU A 262 13.55 7.35 -5.96
N ASN A 263 13.53 8.57 -5.45
CA ASN A 263 13.19 8.85 -4.06
C ASN A 263 11.75 8.47 -3.75
N PHE A 264 10.83 8.77 -4.67
CA PHE A 264 9.43 8.37 -4.56
C PHE A 264 9.28 6.85 -4.48
N ILE A 265 10.01 6.09 -5.30
CA ILE A 265 9.95 4.61 -5.32
C ILE A 265 10.57 3.98 -4.06
N LYS A 266 11.60 4.59 -3.48
CA LYS A 266 12.31 4.07 -2.28
C LYS A 266 11.52 4.23 -0.96
N GLN A 267 10.45 5.03 -0.96
CA GLN A 267 9.55 5.22 0.18
C GLN A 267 8.53 4.08 0.29
#